data_AF-A0A3L6PSA7-F1
#
_entry.id   AF-A0A3L6PSA7-F1
#
_cell.length_a   1.000
_cell.length_b   1.000
_cell.length_c   1.000
_cell.angle_alpha   90.00
_cell.angle_beta   90.00
_cell.angle_gamma   90.00
#
_symmetry.space_group_name_H-M   'P 1'
#
loop_
_entity.id
_entity.type
_entity.pdbx_description
1 polymer ?
#
loop_
_entity_poly.entity_id
_entity_poly.type
_entity_poly.pdbx_seq_one_letter_code
_entity_poly.pdbx_strand_id
1 'polypeptide(L)'
;MVTAHSPRFDVYGCDFGWEKPLAVRIGSANKFDGNVWLFPGREGGGRFEVEVALAPEHVAAPEQVAGREDIRLLDLHLSYSC
;
A
#
# COMPACT_ATOMS: atom_id res chain seq x y z
N MET A 1 8.96 -8.59 -10.62
CA MET A 1 8.12 -7.49 -10.10
C MET A 1 6.73 -7.64 -10.68
N VAL A 2 5.73 -7.81 -9.81
CA VAL A 2 4.32 -7.90 -10.19
C VAL A 2 3.60 -6.71 -9.58
N THR A 3 2.93 -5.90 -10.41
CA THR A 3 2.09 -4.80 -9.96
C THR A 3 0.63 -5.23 -9.98
N ALA A 4 -0.07 -5.09 -8.85
CA ALA A 4 -1.48 -5.44 -8.73
C ALA A 4 -2.31 -4.27 -8.16
N HIS A 5 -3.62 -4.35 -8.41
CA HIS A 5 -4.65 -3.30 -8.25
C HIS A 5 -4.78 -2.32 -9.41
N SER A 6 -5.98 -1.74 -9.48
CA SER A 6 -6.40 -0.80 -10.51
C SER A 6 -7.09 0.38 -9.82
N PRO A 7 -6.82 1.62 -10.25
CA PRO A 7 -7.47 2.82 -9.68
C PRO A 7 -8.99 2.84 -9.90
N ARG A 8 -9.52 1.93 -10.70
CA ARG A 8 -10.98 1.76 -10.90
C ARG A 8 -11.68 1.15 -9.68
N PHE A 9 -10.96 0.50 -8.78
CA PHE A 9 -11.55 -0.10 -7.58
C PHE A 9 -11.54 0.92 -6.44
N ASP A 10 -12.73 1.27 -5.96
CA ASP A 10 -12.89 2.09 -4.76
C ASP A 10 -12.68 1.24 -3.50
N VAL A 11 -11.41 1.06 -3.15
CA VAL A 11 -10.97 0.31 -1.98
C VAL A 11 -11.37 0.96 -0.65
N TYR A 12 -11.76 2.23 -0.68
CA TYR A 12 -12.20 2.97 0.50
C TYR A 12 -13.72 3.20 0.54
N GLY A 13 -14.48 2.71 -0.44
CA GLY A 13 -15.94 2.89 -0.51
C GLY A 13 -16.73 2.05 0.50
N CYS A 14 -16.07 1.18 1.25
CA CYS A 14 -16.70 0.34 2.27
C CYS A 14 -16.79 1.09 3.61
N ASP A 15 -17.93 1.71 3.89
CA ASP A 15 -18.25 2.36 5.17
C ASP A 15 -19.33 1.55 5.91
N PHE A 16 -18.99 1.07 7.11
CA PHE A 16 -19.90 0.31 7.98
C PHE A 16 -20.76 1.21 8.90
N GLY A 17 -20.69 2.53 8.73
CA GLY A 17 -21.20 3.54 9.68
C GLY A 17 -20.15 4.02 10.67
N TRP A 18 -18.87 3.65 10.48
CA TRP A 18 -17.72 4.02 11.32
C TRP A 18 -16.73 4.91 10.55
N GLU A 19 -17.23 5.58 9.51
CA GLU A 19 -16.45 6.40 8.59
C GLU A 19 -15.60 5.58 7.60
N LYS A 20 -14.95 6.31 6.70
CA LYS A 20 -14.09 5.77 5.65
C LYS A 20 -12.92 4.98 6.24
N PRO A 21 -12.57 3.80 5.68
CA PRO A 21 -11.46 2.99 6.17
C PRO A 21 -10.17 3.80 6.31
N LEU A 22 -9.38 3.47 7.33
CA LEU A 22 -8.14 4.20 7.63
C LEU A 22 -7.01 3.85 6.66
N ALA A 23 -6.92 2.59 6.25
CA ALA A 23 -5.90 2.09 5.34
C ALA A 23 -6.39 0.80 4.65
N VAL A 24 -5.82 0.53 3.48
CA VAL A 24 -6.00 -0.74 2.76
C VAL A 24 -4.75 -1.59 2.96
N ARG A 25 -4.93 -2.90 3.14
CA ARG A 25 -3.83 -3.86 3.29
C ARG A 25 -4.10 -5.15 2.54
N ILE A 26 -3.05 -5.75 2.03
CA ILE A 26 -3.13 -7.04 1.36
C ILE A 26 -3.06 -8.18 2.36
N GLY A 27 -3.92 -9.18 2.16
CA GLY A 27 -3.88 -10.41 2.96
C GLY A 27 -2.56 -11.15 2.79
N SER A 28 -2.02 -11.71 3.87
CA SER A 28 -0.72 -12.39 3.90
C SER A 28 -0.58 -13.51 2.85
N ALA A 29 -1.67 -14.21 2.51
CA ALA A 29 -1.67 -15.26 1.49
C ALA A 29 -1.23 -14.78 0.08
N ASN A 30 -1.30 -13.48 -0.18
CA ASN A 30 -0.91 -12.90 -1.47
C ASN A 30 0.46 -12.20 -1.43
N LYS A 31 1.17 -12.24 -0.30
CA LYS A 31 2.45 -11.55 -0.10
C LYS A 31 3.62 -12.43 -0.51
N PHE A 32 4.18 -12.16 -1.69
CA PHE A 32 5.39 -12.79 -2.21
C PHE A 32 6.42 -11.71 -2.56
N ASP A 33 7.70 -12.07 -2.49
CA ASP A 33 8.79 -11.16 -2.77
C ASP A 33 8.66 -10.52 -4.17
N GLY A 34 8.83 -9.19 -4.22
CA GLY A 34 8.74 -8.41 -5.45
C GLY A 34 7.32 -8.07 -5.90
N ASN A 35 6.30 -8.32 -5.09
CA ASN A 35 4.95 -7.81 -5.34
C ASN A 35 4.79 -6.36 -4.89
N VAL A 36 4.09 -5.57 -5.71
CA VAL A 36 3.78 -4.16 -5.47
C VAL A 36 2.28 -3.95 -5.67
N TRP A 37 1.65 -3.25 -4.73
CA TRP A 37 0.24 -2.91 -4.73
C TRP A 37 0.07 -1.42 -4.65
N LEU A 38 -0.75 -0.86 -5.55
CA LEU A 38 -1.00 0.58 -5.65
C LEU A 38 -2.47 0.87 -5.37
N PHE A 39 -2.73 1.66 -4.35
CA PHE A 39 -4.07 2.12 -3.98
C PHE A 39 -4.19 3.62 -4.23
N PRO A 40 -5.37 4.11 -4.65
CA PRO A 40 -5.66 5.54 -4.55
C PRO A 40 -5.50 5.99 -3.10
N GLY A 41 -4.93 7.17 -2.86
CA GLY A 41 -4.77 7.70 -1.51
C GLY A 41 -6.12 7.98 -0.85
N ARG A 42 -6.23 7.69 0.45
CA ARG A 42 -7.47 7.87 1.23
C ARG A 42 -8.13 9.24 1.05
N GLU A 43 -7.35 10.31 1.00
CA GLU A 43 -7.86 11.70 0.87
C GLU A 43 -8.09 12.13 -0.59
N GLY A 44 -7.73 11.30 -1.57
CA GLY A 44 -7.80 11.65 -2.99
C GLY A 44 -6.69 12.62 -3.42
N GLY A 45 -7.00 13.49 -4.39
CA GLY A 45 -6.07 14.53 -4.85
C GLY A 45 -4.85 14.02 -5.63
N GLY A 46 -4.97 12.88 -6.33
CA GLY A 46 -3.88 12.29 -7.11
C GLY A 46 -2.81 11.61 -6.26
N ARG A 47 -3.06 11.41 -4.96
CA ARG A 47 -2.17 10.65 -4.07
C ARG A 47 -2.38 9.16 -4.24
N PHE A 48 -1.36 8.39 -3.91
CA PHE A 48 -1.39 6.93 -3.92
C PHE A 48 -0.73 6.39 -2.66
N GLU A 49 -1.22 5.25 -2.23
CA GLU A 49 -0.66 4.45 -1.16
C GLU A 49 -0.05 3.19 -1.76
N VAL A 50 1.15 2.81 -1.34
CA VAL A 50 1.90 1.69 -1.93
C VAL A 50 2.21 0.65 -0.88
N GLU A 51 1.79 -0.59 -1.09
CA GLU A 51 2.25 -1.73 -0.31
C GLU A 51 3.25 -2.55 -1.14
N VAL A 52 4.40 -2.90 -0.56
CA VAL A 52 5.43 -3.71 -1.22
C VAL A 52 5.76 -4.91 -0.34
N ALA A 53 5.70 -6.11 -0.91
CA ALA A 53 6.21 -7.30 -0.25
C ALA A 53 7.65 -7.55 -0.72
N LEU A 54 8.59 -7.52 0.22
CA LEU A 54 10.00 -7.79 0.01
C LEU A 54 10.45 -8.89 0.96
N ALA A 55 11.32 -9.76 0.49
CA ALA A 55 12.07 -10.66 1.33
C ALA A 55 13.03 -9.86 2.24
N PRO A 56 13.34 -10.33 3.46
CA PRO A 56 14.17 -9.61 4.41
C PRO A 56 15.53 -9.16 3.85
N GLU A 57 16.14 -9.98 2.99
CA GLU A 57 17.41 -9.70 2.32
C GLU A 57 17.36 -8.50 1.35
N HIS A 58 16.16 -8.11 0.90
CA HIS A 58 15.94 -7.00 -0.04
C HIS A 58 15.59 -5.68 0.67
N VAL A 59 15.54 -5.66 2.00
CA VAL A 59 15.21 -4.46 2.78
C VAL A 59 16.51 -3.75 3.22
N ALA A 60 16.78 -2.58 2.62
CA ALA A 60 18.03 -1.84 2.84
C ALA A 60 18.18 -1.25 4.25
N ALA A 61 17.07 -0.99 4.95
CA ALA A 61 17.06 -0.43 6.30
C ALA A 61 15.77 -0.82 7.06
N PRO A 62 15.75 -1.97 7.76
CA PRO A 62 14.53 -2.48 8.40
C PRO A 62 13.94 -1.51 9.45
N GLU A 63 14.76 -0.65 10.04
CA GLU A 63 14.35 0.38 11.00
C GLU A 63 13.58 1.55 10.37
N GLN A 64 13.90 1.92 9.12
CA GLN A 64 13.17 2.97 8.38
C GLN A 64 11.82 2.46 7.86
N VAL A 65 11.65 1.14 7.84
CA VAL A 65 10.42 0.41 7.49
C VAL A 65 9.72 -0.12 8.77
N ALA A 66 10.15 0.33 9.97
CA ALA A 66 9.72 -0.26 11.22
C ALA A 66 8.34 0.21 11.68
N GLY A 67 7.36 -0.64 11.40
CA GLY A 67 6.24 -0.89 12.30
C GLY A 67 5.90 -2.37 12.20
N ARG A 68 6.05 -3.12 13.29
CA ARG A 68 5.56 -4.50 13.54
C ARG A 68 5.47 -5.42 12.31
N GLU A 69 6.47 -6.27 12.13
CA GLU A 69 6.54 -7.65 11.58
C GLU A 69 5.71 -8.11 10.36
N ASP A 70 4.84 -7.28 9.75
CA ASP A 70 3.93 -7.70 8.69
C ASP A 70 3.72 -6.64 7.60
N ILE A 71 4.79 -6.19 6.94
CA ILE A 71 4.75 -5.43 5.66
C ILE A 71 3.97 -4.10 5.75
N ARG A 72 4.73 -3.00 5.86
CA ARG A 72 4.17 -1.64 6.03
C ARG A 72 4.22 -0.84 4.73
N LEU A 73 3.14 -0.10 4.54
CA LEU A 73 2.82 0.78 3.42
C LEU A 73 3.81 1.93 3.33
N LEU A 74 4.40 2.11 2.14
CA LEU A 74 5.16 3.28 1.78
C LEU A 74 4.15 4.33 1.30
N ASP A 75 3.93 5.36 2.12
CA ASP A 75 3.38 6.65 1.65
C ASP A 75 4.47 7.32 0.78
N LEU A 76 4.63 6.80 -0.44
CA LEU A 76 5.43 7.48 -1.45
C LEU A 76 4.55 8.56 -2.06
N HIS A 77 4.75 9.79 -1.60
CA HIS A 77 4.24 11.01 -2.20
C HIS A 77 4.88 11.21 -3.58
N LEU A 78 4.52 10.38 -4.55
CA LEU A 78 4.94 10.52 -5.94
C LEU A 78 4.11 11.65 -6.56
N SER A 79 4.59 12.87 -6.32
CA SER A 79 4.22 14.05 -7.11
C SER A 79 4.72 13.86 -8.54
N TYR A 80 4.01 13.08 -9.35
CA TYR A 80 4.04 13.25 -10.80
C TYR A 80 2.96 14.27 -11.17
N SER A 81 3.34 15.54 -11.08
CA SER A 81 2.77 16.57 -11.95
C SER A 81 3.23 16.24 -13.37
N CYS A 82 2.33 15.76 -14.20
CA CYS A 82 2.32 16.13 -15.60
C CYS A 82 1.07 16.98 -15.82
#